data_AF-A0A1N5WS73-F1
#
_entry.id   AF-A0A1N5WS73-F1
#
_cell.length_a   1.000
_cell.length_b   1.000
_cell.length_c   1.000
_cell.angle_alpha   90.00
_cell.angle_beta   90.00
_cell.angle_gamma   90.00
#
_symmetry.space_group_name_H-M   'P 1'
#
loop_
_entity.id
_entity.type
_entity.pdbx_description
1 polymer ?
#
loop_
_entity_poly.entity_id
_entity_poly.type
_entity_poly.pdbx_seq_one_letter_code
_entity_poly.pdbx_strand_id
1 'polypeptide(L)'
;MDGHWREPDRHAPLTGVQAADVVRSRIGQGRLETWFEHDRGRLLAVVSDGTRASVMLLDEPSDPGEHAIDPTGTGQQDGFVLSNGQHDAYSDRDTVPLGQALAIVEHIVDHGHPPASVGWQVDR
;
A
#
# COMPACT_ATOMS: atom_id res chain seq x y z
N MET A 1 -6.86 4.20 -18.22
CA MET A 1 -6.70 5.61 -17.82
C MET A 1 -5.22 5.92 -17.92
N ASP A 2 -4.85 7.03 -18.53
CA ASP A 2 -3.44 7.34 -18.81
C ASP A 2 -2.76 8.02 -17.60
N GLY A 3 -1.56 7.54 -17.25
CA GLY A 3 -0.72 8.03 -16.16
C GLY A 3 0.19 6.92 -15.63
N HIS A 4 1.25 7.29 -14.90
CA HIS A 4 2.19 6.32 -14.36
C HIS A 4 2.42 6.53 -12.86
N TRP A 5 2.79 5.44 -12.20
CA TRP A 5 3.21 5.44 -10.80
C TRP A 5 4.73 5.48 -10.67
N ARG A 6 5.22 6.13 -9.61
CA ARG A 6 6.65 6.24 -9.28
C ARG A 6 6.85 6.37 -7.77
N GLU A 7 8.06 6.11 -7.29
CA GLU A 7 8.46 6.51 -5.93
C GLU A 7 8.60 8.05 -5.85
N PRO A 8 8.38 8.66 -4.67
CA PRO A 8 8.82 10.03 -4.41
C PRO A 8 10.28 10.20 -4.80
N ASP A 9 10.61 11.31 -5.45
CA ASP A 9 11.94 11.66 -5.98
C ASP A 9 12.45 10.84 -7.19
N ARG A 10 11.71 9.84 -7.65
CA ARG A 10 12.04 9.09 -8.87
C ARG A 10 11.33 9.68 -10.08
N HIS A 11 12.07 9.98 -11.15
CA HIS A 11 11.48 10.48 -12.40
C HIS A 11 10.94 9.39 -13.34
N ALA A 12 11.51 8.19 -13.29
CA ALA A 12 11.12 7.10 -14.19
C ALA A 12 9.93 6.31 -13.63
N PRO A 13 8.92 6.00 -14.48
CA PRO A 13 7.76 5.21 -14.06
C PRO A 13 8.16 3.79 -13.65
N LEU A 14 7.30 3.18 -12.83
CA LEU A 14 7.40 1.80 -12.38
C LEU A 14 6.39 0.93 -13.12
N THR A 15 6.82 -0.30 -13.40
CA THR A 15 5.91 -1.44 -13.61
C THR A 15 5.45 -1.99 -12.26
N GLY A 16 4.36 -2.75 -12.25
CA GLY A 16 3.83 -3.38 -11.05
C GLY A 16 4.83 -4.25 -10.31
N VAL A 17 5.56 -5.09 -11.06
CA VAL A 17 6.61 -5.95 -10.49
C VAL A 17 7.70 -5.12 -9.81
N GLN A 18 8.15 -4.02 -10.44
CA GLN A 18 9.16 -3.15 -9.85
C GLN A 18 8.65 -2.47 -8.58
N ALA A 19 7.39 -2.05 -8.54
CA ALA A 19 6.79 -1.47 -7.34
C ALA A 19 6.70 -2.48 -6.19
N ALA A 20 6.30 -3.72 -6.47
CA ALA A 20 6.29 -4.79 -5.48
C ALA A 20 7.70 -5.13 -4.95
N ASP A 21 8.71 -5.14 -5.83
CA ASP A 21 10.09 -5.36 -5.43
C ASP A 21 10.65 -4.22 -4.57
N VAL A 22 10.26 -2.97 -4.84
CA VAL A 22 10.59 -1.82 -3.97
C VAL A 22 10.04 -2.02 -2.55
N VAL A 23 8.75 -2.38 -2.44
CA VAL A 23 8.12 -2.65 -1.13
C VAL A 23 8.86 -3.78 -0.39
N ARG A 24 9.10 -4.91 -1.08
CA ARG A 24 9.81 -6.06 -0.50
C ARG A 24 11.22 -5.69 -0.04
N SER A 25 11.97 -4.95 -0.85
CA SER A 25 13.33 -4.53 -0.52
C SER A 25 13.37 -3.59 0.69
N ARG A 26 12.41 -2.67 0.80
CA ARG A 26 12.30 -1.73 1.93
C ARG A 26 12.00 -2.48 3.23
N ILE A 27 11.04 -3.41 3.21
CA ILE A 27 10.73 -4.26 4.37
C ILE A 27 11.98 -5.05 4.81
N GLY A 28 12.71 -5.65 3.87
CA GLY A 28 13.97 -6.36 4.16
C GLY A 28 15.07 -5.48 4.78
N GLN A 29 14.97 -4.16 4.65
CA GLN A 29 15.85 -3.16 5.25
C GLN A 29 15.29 -2.55 6.55
N GLY A 30 14.15 -3.05 7.05
CA GLY A 30 13.45 -2.50 8.22
C GLY A 30 12.71 -1.18 7.94
N ARG A 31 12.52 -0.81 6.67
CA ARG A 31 11.71 0.34 6.26
C ARG A 31 10.29 -0.14 5.98
N LEU A 32 9.42 0.09 6.94
CA LEU A 32 8.08 -0.50 7.00
C LEU A 32 7.00 0.32 6.29
N GLU A 33 7.36 1.48 5.75
CA GLU A 33 6.47 2.39 5.01
C GLU A 33 7.00 2.67 3.60
N THR A 34 6.11 2.57 2.61
CA THR A 34 6.40 2.88 1.21
C THR A 34 5.27 3.68 0.59
N TRP A 35 5.65 4.74 -0.13
CA TRP A 35 4.74 5.61 -0.85
C TRP A 35 5.05 5.58 -2.34
N PHE A 36 4.01 5.65 -3.15
CA PHE A 36 4.07 5.88 -4.59
C PHE A 36 3.15 7.03 -4.96
N GLU A 37 3.56 7.81 -5.96
CA GLU A 37 2.80 8.92 -6.52
C GLU A 37 2.38 8.57 -7.94
N HIS A 38 1.14 8.90 -8.29
CA HIS A 38 0.65 8.88 -9.65
C HIS A 38 0.73 10.27 -10.28
N ASP A 39 0.95 10.35 -11.59
CA ASP A 39 1.03 11.64 -12.32
C ASP A 39 -0.22 12.54 -12.19
N ARG A 40 -1.35 11.98 -11.71
CA ARG A 40 -2.60 12.70 -11.48
C ARG A 40 -2.84 13.11 -10.02
N GLY A 41 -1.84 12.97 -9.15
CA GLY A 41 -1.92 13.38 -7.74
C GLY A 41 -2.39 12.30 -6.76
N ARG A 42 -2.76 11.12 -7.27
CA ARG A 42 -3.13 9.96 -6.43
C ARG A 42 -1.91 9.42 -5.70
N LEU A 43 -2.12 8.88 -4.51
CA LEU A 43 -1.08 8.25 -3.70
C LEU A 43 -1.44 6.79 -3.42
N LEU A 44 -0.42 5.94 -3.40
CA LEU A 44 -0.51 4.56 -2.95
C LEU A 44 0.47 4.38 -1.80
N ALA A 45 -0.06 4.06 -0.62
CA ALA A 45 0.70 3.85 0.59
C ALA A 45 0.68 2.37 0.99
N VAL A 46 1.82 1.87 1.44
CA VAL A 46 1.97 0.53 2.02
C VAL A 46 2.67 0.65 3.37
N VAL A 47 2.00 0.21 4.42
CA VAL A 47 2.58 0.13 5.78
C VAL A 47 2.53 -1.32 6.22
N SER A 48 3.64 -1.87 6.72
CA SER A 48 3.75 -3.30 7.05
C SER A 48 4.45 -3.54 8.37
N ASP A 49 4.08 -4.62 9.07
CA ASP A 49 4.83 -5.19 10.20
C ASP A 49 5.80 -6.32 9.75
N GLY A 50 5.94 -6.54 8.44
CA GLY A 50 6.70 -7.63 7.82
C GLY A 50 5.91 -8.92 7.59
N THR A 51 4.71 -9.05 8.16
CA THR A 51 3.81 -10.21 8.01
C THR A 51 2.51 -9.84 7.29
N ARG A 52 1.89 -8.74 7.69
CA ARG A 52 0.71 -8.12 7.08
C ARG A 52 1.04 -6.70 6.64
N ALA A 53 0.20 -6.13 5.79
CA ALA A 53 0.31 -4.75 5.39
C ALA A 53 -1.05 -4.09 5.25
N SER A 54 -1.14 -2.82 5.63
CA SER A 54 -2.18 -1.92 5.15
C SER A 54 -1.75 -1.39 3.79
N VAL A 55 -2.68 -1.45 2.83
CA VAL A 55 -2.49 -0.89 1.48
C VAL A 55 -3.60 0.13 1.27
N MET A 56 -3.21 1.41 1.16
CA MET A 56 -4.13 2.53 1.07
C MET A 56 -3.99 3.24 -0.26
N LEU A 57 -5.12 3.64 -0.85
CA LEU A 57 -5.20 4.38 -2.10
C LEU A 57 -5.94 5.68 -1.84
N LEU A 58 -5.27 6.80 -2.14
CA LEU A 58 -5.78 8.13 -1.92
C LEU A 58 -5.90 8.84 -3.26
N ASP A 59 -7.00 9.55 -3.48
CA ASP A 59 -7.16 10.33 -4.70
C ASP A 59 -6.35 11.65 -4.68
N GLU A 60 -6.07 12.17 -3.47
CA GLU A 60 -5.20 13.33 -3.22
C GLU A 60 -4.55 13.26 -1.82
N PRO A 61 -3.48 14.03 -1.51
CA PRO A 61 -2.75 13.91 -0.25
C PRO A 61 -3.55 14.11 1.05
N SER A 62 -4.70 14.78 0.98
CA SER A 62 -5.59 15.03 2.12
C SER A 62 -6.83 14.13 2.14
N ASP A 63 -6.94 13.21 1.18
CA ASP A 63 -8.05 12.27 1.08
C ASP A 63 -7.92 11.19 2.17
N PRO A 64 -8.98 10.91 2.96
CA PRO A 64 -9.00 9.75 3.85
C PRO A 64 -8.74 8.43 3.10
N GLY A 65 -9.09 8.39 1.82
CA GLY A 65 -8.80 7.30 0.91
C GLY A 65 -9.66 6.07 1.15
N GLU A 66 -9.15 4.97 0.63
CA GLU A 66 -9.66 3.62 0.84
C GLU A 66 -8.51 2.67 1.12
N HIS A 67 -8.77 1.58 1.83
CA HIS A 67 -7.76 0.56 2.10
C HIS A 67 -8.26 -0.85 1.80
N ALA A 68 -7.32 -1.73 1.45
CA ALA A 68 -7.60 -3.14 1.24
C ALA A 68 -7.92 -3.84 2.56
N ILE A 69 -8.98 -4.65 2.57
CA ILE A 69 -9.42 -5.42 3.74
C ILE A 69 -9.30 -6.93 3.54
N ASP A 70 -9.05 -7.64 4.63
CA ASP A 70 -9.17 -9.09 4.73
C ASP A 70 -10.39 -9.43 5.60
N PRO A 71 -11.54 -9.78 5.02
CA PRO A 71 -12.76 -10.03 5.80
C PRO A 71 -12.64 -11.26 6.71
N THR A 72 -11.61 -12.09 6.51
CA THR A 72 -11.33 -13.27 7.34
C THR A 72 -10.33 -13.00 8.45
N GLY A 73 -9.71 -11.81 8.47
CA GLY A 73 -8.77 -11.40 9.51
C GLY A 73 -9.44 -11.31 10.88
N THR A 74 -8.91 -12.03 11.86
CA THR A 74 -9.40 -12.03 13.24
C THR A 74 -8.27 -11.71 14.20
N GLY A 75 -8.20 -10.47 14.67
CA GLY A 75 -7.16 -10.05 15.60
C GLY A 75 -6.72 -8.61 15.39
N GLN A 76 -5.63 -8.27 16.05
CA GLN A 76 -4.94 -6.99 15.91
C GLN A 76 -3.44 -7.25 15.87
N GLN A 77 -2.76 -6.56 14.97
CA GLN A 77 -1.31 -6.54 14.89
C GLN A 77 -0.79 -5.21 15.42
N ASP A 78 0.39 -5.24 16.01
CA ASP A 78 1.19 -4.08 16.38
C ASP A 78 2.50 -4.12 15.59
N GLY A 79 3.33 -3.08 15.67
CA GLY A 79 4.63 -3.04 15.01
C GLY A 79 4.63 -2.40 13.63
N PHE A 80 3.56 -1.68 13.27
CA PHE A 80 3.56 -0.81 12.11
C PHE A 80 4.27 0.49 12.49
N VAL A 81 5.54 0.60 12.10
CA VAL A 81 6.35 1.79 12.40
C VAL A 81 6.39 2.69 11.18
N LEU A 82 5.74 3.85 11.28
CA LEU A 82 5.74 4.86 10.23
C LEU A 82 7.07 5.63 10.21
N SER A 83 7.37 6.28 9.09
CA SER A 83 8.60 7.07 8.93
C SER A 83 8.74 8.24 9.92
N ASN A 84 7.62 8.73 10.47
CA ASN A 84 7.61 9.74 11.52
C ASN A 84 7.86 9.16 12.94
N GLY A 85 8.08 7.85 13.06
CA GLY A 85 8.31 7.15 14.32
C GLY A 85 7.03 6.81 15.10
N GLN A 86 5.84 7.04 14.53
CA GLN A 86 4.60 6.55 15.11
C GLN A 86 4.53 5.02 15.02
N HIS A 87 3.98 4.44 16.07
CA HIS A 87 3.68 3.02 16.18
C HIS A 87 2.18 2.86 16.14
N ASP A 88 1.68 2.26 15.08
CA ASP A 88 0.26 1.99 14.90
C ASP A 88 -0.05 0.50 15.08
N ALA A 89 -1.26 0.25 15.57
CA ALA A 89 -1.82 -1.07 15.66
C ALA A 89 -3.05 -1.15 14.75
N TYR A 90 -3.00 -2.03 13.76
CA TYR A 90 -4.10 -2.25 12.82
C TYR A 90 -4.80 -3.57 13.12
N SER A 91 -6.11 -3.62 12.89
CA SER A 91 -6.80 -4.90 12.94
C SER A 91 -6.33 -5.81 11.80
N ASP A 92 -6.39 -7.13 12.00
CA ASP A 92 -6.13 -8.07 10.90
C ASP A 92 -7.11 -7.86 9.74
N ARG A 93 -8.31 -7.33 10.03
CA ARG A 93 -9.34 -7.05 9.04
C ARG A 93 -8.99 -5.86 8.15
N ASP A 94 -8.32 -4.86 8.71
CA ASP A 94 -7.92 -3.62 8.03
C ASP A 94 -6.51 -3.73 7.42
N THR A 95 -5.97 -4.94 7.37
CA THR A 95 -4.71 -5.28 6.73
C THR A 95 -4.89 -6.53 5.89
N VAL A 96 -3.95 -6.82 5.00
CA VAL A 96 -3.91 -8.06 4.22
C VAL A 96 -2.57 -8.78 4.44
N PRO A 97 -2.49 -10.10 4.22
CA PRO A 97 -1.21 -10.81 4.23
C PRO A 97 -0.20 -10.17 3.27
N LEU A 98 1.09 -10.11 3.63
CA LEU A 98 2.10 -9.41 2.85
C LEU A 98 2.17 -9.87 1.38
N GLY A 99 2.04 -11.18 1.12
CA GLY A 99 2.01 -11.69 -0.26
C GLY A 99 0.85 -11.13 -1.09
N GLN A 100 -0.31 -10.95 -0.47
CA GLN A 100 -1.48 -10.33 -1.09
C GLN A 100 -1.28 -8.82 -1.27
N ALA A 101 -0.69 -8.13 -0.30
CA ALA A 101 -0.34 -6.72 -0.43
C ALA A 101 0.56 -6.46 -1.65
N LEU A 102 1.60 -7.28 -1.85
CA LEU A 102 2.49 -7.15 -3.00
C LEU A 102 1.75 -7.36 -4.33
N ALA A 103 0.83 -8.33 -4.40
CA ALA A 103 0.00 -8.57 -5.59
C ALA A 103 -0.98 -7.40 -5.86
N ILE A 104 -1.51 -6.78 -4.82
CA ILE A 104 -2.37 -5.59 -4.94
C ILE A 104 -1.57 -4.41 -5.51
N VAL A 105 -0.38 -4.14 -4.95
CA VAL A 105 0.50 -3.06 -5.41
C VAL A 105 0.86 -3.25 -6.89
N GLU A 106 1.27 -4.46 -7.27
CA GLU A 106 1.58 -4.80 -8.66
C GLU A 106 0.39 -4.48 -9.57
N HIS A 107 -0.80 -4.94 -9.20
CA HIS A 107 -2.01 -4.72 -9.99
C HIS A 107 -2.38 -3.25 -10.12
N ILE A 108 -2.39 -2.49 -9.02
CA ILE A 108 -2.74 -1.05 -9.03
C ILE A 108 -1.77 -0.27 -9.91
N VAL A 109 -0.48 -0.60 -9.85
CA VAL A 109 0.53 0.11 -10.64
C VAL A 109 0.36 -0.16 -12.14
N ASP A 110 0.04 -1.40 -12.53
CA ASP A 110 -0.13 -1.75 -13.95
C ASP A 110 -1.51 -1.35 -14.52
N HIS A 111 -2.56 -1.33 -13.71
CA HIS A 111 -3.95 -1.17 -14.17
C HIS A 111 -4.61 0.14 -13.70
N GLY A 112 -4.02 0.81 -12.71
CA GLY A 112 -4.49 2.07 -12.16
C GLY A 112 -5.68 1.96 -11.20
N HIS A 113 -6.17 0.75 -10.91
CA HIS A 113 -7.29 0.52 -9.99
C HIS A 113 -7.06 -0.74 -9.15
N PRO A 114 -7.77 -0.90 -8.03
CA PRO A 114 -7.68 -2.12 -7.24
C PRO A 114 -8.11 -3.40 -7.97
N PRO A 115 -7.58 -4.57 -7.57
CA PRO A 115 -8.08 -5.85 -8.07
C PRO A 115 -9.52 -6.11 -7.59
N ALA A 116 -10.40 -6.54 -8.49
CA ALA A 116 -11.81 -6.83 -8.16
C ALA A 116 -12.00 -8.01 -7.17
N SER A 117 -10.98 -8.84 -6.97
CA SER A 117 -11.01 -9.97 -6.04
C SER A 117 -10.67 -9.60 -4.59
N VAL A 118 -10.31 -8.35 -4.33
CA VAL A 118 -9.92 -7.86 -3.01
C VAL A 118 -10.99 -6.89 -2.50
N GLY A 119 -11.39 -7.02 -1.24
CA GLY A 119 -12.32 -6.08 -0.62
C GLY A 119 -11.62 -4.76 -0.30
N TRP A 120 -12.34 -3.64 -0.44
CA TRP A 120 -11.87 -2.32 -0.07
C TRP A 120 -12.87 -1.65 0.86
N GLN A 121 -12.35 -0.99 1.88
CA GLN A 121 -13.13 -0.13 2.75
C GLN A 121 -12.80 1.33 2.42
N VAL A 122 -13.86 2.12 2.24
CA VAL A 122 -13.78 3.55 1.98
C VAL A 122 -13.83 4.28 3.32
N ASP A 123 -12.85 5.14 3.60
CA ASP A 123 -12.69 5.80 4.90
C ASP A 123 -13.11 7.29 4.91
N ARG A 124 -13.65 7.79 3.79
CA ARG A 124 -14.20 9.15 3.65
C ARG A 124 -15.64 9.29 4.17
#